data_AF-A0AAD7M026-F1
#
_entry.id   AF-A0AAD7M026-F1
#
_cell.length_a   1.000
_cell.length_b   1.000
_cell.length_c   1.000
_cell.angle_alpha   90.00
_cell.angle_beta   90.00
_cell.angle_gamma   90.00
#
_symmetry.space_group_name_H-M   'P 1'
#
loop_
_entity.id
_entity.type
_entity.pdbx_description
1 polymer ?
#
loop_
_entity_poly.entity_id
_entity_poly.type
_entity_poly.pdbx_seq_one_letter_code
_entity_poly.pdbx_strand_id
1 'polypeptide(L)'
;MSMGKPKDGDLQVVSVPEKSKPPLPPGAGSNALVEYTPVAFKEEEEDLEVKLRRINDNVPVRVNNTSGSSAGSGSGDFHQYRQMRRKEQDRLARMDVDYQKRKEVAGFNMRREERMKAAEERTAKKRSKRQKAKLRKKVKKMKLNAGEEEHQNEESSDDGDAENGEEDCLRNKLFCCSVI
;
A
#
# COMPACT_ATOMS: atom_id res chain seq x y z
N MET A 1 3.16 -44.14 -31.12
CA MET A 1 4.38 -43.65 -31.81
C MET A 1 5.08 -42.69 -30.88
N SER A 2 6.32 -43.01 -30.50
CA SER A 2 7.16 -42.22 -29.57
C SER A 2 7.88 -41.14 -30.35
N MET A 3 7.63 -39.86 -30.06
CA MET A 3 8.34 -38.73 -30.67
C MET A 3 9.36 -38.20 -29.66
N GLY A 4 10.63 -38.28 -30.07
CA GLY A 4 11.81 -38.10 -29.24
C GLY A 4 12.02 -36.67 -28.73
N LYS A 5 12.81 -36.59 -27.65
CA LYS A 5 13.31 -35.37 -27.04
C LYS A 5 14.19 -34.57 -28.01
N PRO A 6 14.12 -33.23 -28.05
CA PRO A 6 15.11 -32.44 -28.75
C PRO A 6 16.46 -32.49 -28.02
N LYS A 7 17.53 -32.60 -28.81
CA LYS A 7 18.92 -32.65 -28.40
C LYS A 7 19.38 -31.28 -27.88
N ASP A 8 20.14 -31.29 -26.79
CA ASP A 8 20.80 -30.11 -26.24
C ASP A 8 21.67 -29.44 -27.30
N GLY A 9 21.34 -28.19 -27.62
CA GLY A 9 22.10 -27.34 -28.52
C GLY A 9 23.39 -26.89 -27.84
N ASP A 10 24.50 -27.30 -28.43
CA ASP A 10 25.87 -26.96 -28.06
C ASP A 10 26.05 -25.43 -28.06
N LEU A 11 26.05 -24.84 -26.86
CA LEU A 11 26.17 -23.41 -26.63
C LEU A 11 27.66 -23.04 -26.76
N GLN A 12 28.09 -22.74 -27.98
CA GLN A 12 29.45 -22.25 -28.23
C GLN A 12 29.67 -20.91 -27.51
N VAL A 13 30.41 -20.95 -26.40
CA VAL A 13 30.96 -19.77 -25.75
C VAL A 13 32.08 -19.24 -26.63
N VAL A 14 31.81 -18.16 -27.35
CA VAL A 14 32.85 -17.38 -28.04
C VAL A 14 33.53 -16.49 -27.00
N SER A 15 34.78 -16.82 -26.67
CA SER A 15 35.66 -16.00 -25.83
C SER A 15 35.99 -14.69 -26.56
N VAL A 16 35.52 -13.56 -26.02
CA VAL A 16 35.87 -12.21 -26.47
C VAL A 16 37.34 -11.93 -26.09
N PRO A 17 38.19 -11.42 -26.99
CA PRO A 17 39.58 -11.11 -26.65
C PRO A 17 39.65 -9.93 -25.68
N GLU A 18 40.52 -10.07 -24.68
CA GLU A 18 40.75 -9.08 -23.63
C GLU A 18 41.25 -7.75 -24.21
N LYS A 19 40.54 -6.66 -23.91
CA LYS A 19 41.04 -5.30 -24.08
C LYS A 19 41.97 -4.97 -22.91
N SER A 20 43.27 -4.87 -23.20
CA SER A 20 44.31 -4.44 -22.26
C SER A 20 43.99 -3.08 -21.64
N LYS A 21 43.87 -3.03 -20.30
CA LYS A 21 43.80 -1.79 -19.51
C LYS A 21 45.19 -1.14 -19.42
N PRO A 22 45.30 0.21 -19.41
CA PRO A 22 46.58 0.91 -19.22
C PRO A 22 47.06 0.83 -17.75
N PRO A 23 48.37 1.00 -17.48
CA PRO A 23 48.95 0.74 -16.15
C PRO A 23 48.63 1.86 -15.16
N LEU A 24 48.30 1.48 -13.91
CA LEU A 24 48.16 2.40 -12.77
C LEU A 24 49.52 2.65 -12.08
N PRO A 25 49.75 3.85 -11.51
CA PRO A 25 50.97 4.20 -10.78
C PRO A 25 51.00 3.61 -9.35
N PRO A 26 52.19 3.55 -8.69
CA PRO A 26 52.35 2.83 -7.43
C PRO A 26 51.91 3.65 -6.19
N GLY A 27 51.02 3.04 -5.40
CA GLY A 27 51.01 2.95 -3.93
C GLY A 27 51.03 4.21 -3.05
N ALA A 28 49.90 4.50 -2.39
CA ALA A 28 49.89 5.05 -1.02
C ALA A 28 48.61 4.58 -0.29
N GLY A 29 48.77 4.06 0.93
CA GLY A 29 47.82 3.17 1.58
C GLY A 29 46.55 3.79 2.16
N SER A 30 45.52 2.94 2.28
CA SER A 30 44.58 2.89 3.42
C SER A 30 43.82 1.57 3.36
N ASN A 31 43.98 0.73 4.38
CA ASN A 31 43.22 -0.50 4.55
C ASN A 31 41.81 -0.15 5.05
N ALA A 32 40.87 0.11 4.14
CA ALA A 32 39.45 0.18 4.44
C ALA A 32 38.75 -0.96 3.68
N LEU A 33 38.61 -2.11 4.35
CA LEU A 33 37.82 -3.24 3.86
C LEU A 33 36.34 -2.83 3.89
N VAL A 34 35.87 -2.18 2.83
CA VAL A 34 34.43 -1.96 2.61
C VAL A 34 33.89 -3.27 2.07
N GLU A 35 33.21 -4.01 2.94
CA GLU A 35 32.48 -5.22 2.61
C GLU A 35 31.39 -4.88 1.58
N TYR A 36 31.63 -5.20 0.31
CA TYR A 36 30.65 -5.01 -0.76
C TYR A 36 29.63 -6.13 -0.69
N THR A 37 28.53 -5.89 0.01
CA THR A 37 27.32 -6.68 -0.15
C THR A 37 26.77 -6.44 -1.55
N PRO A 38 26.68 -7.46 -2.43
CA PRO A 38 26.04 -7.29 -3.73
C PRO A 38 24.57 -6.95 -3.50
N VAL A 39 24.22 -5.70 -3.79
CA VAL A 39 22.83 -5.24 -3.80
C VAL A 39 22.14 -5.99 -4.94
N ALA A 40 21.15 -6.80 -4.60
CA ALA A 40 20.29 -7.44 -5.59
C ALA A 40 19.42 -6.37 -6.24
N PHE A 41 19.89 -5.81 -7.36
CA PHE A 41 19.13 -4.88 -8.18
C PHE A 41 17.89 -5.56 -8.74
N LYS A 42 16.75 -5.35 -8.09
CA LYS A 42 15.40 -5.48 -8.67
C LYS A 42 14.80 -4.11 -9.01
N GLU A 43 15.61 -3.06 -8.96
CA GLU A 43 15.21 -1.66 -9.20
C GLU A 43 15.40 -1.24 -10.68
N GLU A 44 16.20 -2.00 -11.45
CA GLU A 44 16.44 -1.68 -12.86
C GLU A 44 15.21 -2.00 -13.75
N GLU A 45 14.36 -2.96 -13.38
CA GLU A 45 13.07 -3.19 -14.05
C GLU A 45 12.16 -1.97 -13.89
N GLU A 46 11.98 -1.49 -12.64
CA GLU A 46 11.16 -0.30 -12.35
C GLU A 46 11.65 0.95 -13.08
N ASP A 47 12.97 1.14 -13.17
CA ASP A 47 13.59 2.25 -13.92
C ASP A 47 13.35 2.13 -15.43
N LEU A 48 13.37 0.92 -15.99
CA LEU A 48 13.06 0.68 -17.40
C LEU A 48 11.58 0.96 -17.69
N GLU A 49 10.65 0.54 -16.83
CA GLU A 49 9.24 0.88 -17.01
C GLU A 49 8.97 2.38 -16.85
N VAL A 50 9.62 3.05 -15.90
CA VAL A 50 9.48 4.50 -15.72
C VAL A 50 10.04 5.25 -16.92
N LYS A 51 11.19 4.82 -17.46
CA LYS A 51 11.79 5.39 -18.66
C LYS A 51 10.94 5.13 -19.90
N LEU A 52 10.37 3.94 -20.04
CA LEU A 52 9.47 3.59 -21.15
C LEU A 52 8.16 4.37 -21.10
N ARG A 53 7.57 4.59 -19.91
CA ARG A 53 6.42 5.50 -19.76
C ARG A 53 6.79 6.93 -20.15
N ARG A 54 7.90 7.45 -19.63
CA ARG A 54 8.38 8.79 -19.99
C ARG A 54 8.60 8.95 -21.49
N ILE A 55 9.19 7.95 -22.15
CA ILE A 55 9.40 7.97 -23.59
C ILE A 55 8.08 7.93 -24.34
N ASN A 56 7.16 7.01 -24.00
CA ASN A 56 5.86 6.89 -24.65
C ASN A 56 4.99 8.15 -24.50
N ASP A 57 5.08 8.82 -23.34
CA ASP A 57 4.25 9.99 -23.04
C ASP A 57 4.85 11.31 -23.55
N ASN A 58 6.19 11.43 -23.63
CA ASN A 58 6.85 12.70 -23.96
C ASN A 58 7.50 12.73 -25.36
N VAL A 59 7.75 11.58 -25.98
CA VAL A 59 8.29 11.54 -27.34
C VAL A 59 7.13 11.54 -28.33
N PRO A 60 7.01 12.56 -29.21
CA PRO A 60 5.97 12.59 -30.22
C PRO A 60 6.07 11.35 -31.13
N VAL A 61 5.05 10.50 -31.09
CA VAL A 61 4.95 9.33 -31.97
C VAL A 61 4.70 9.82 -33.38
N ARG A 62 5.75 9.84 -34.20
CA ARG A 62 5.64 10.11 -35.63
C ARG A 62 5.08 8.85 -36.31
N VAL A 63 3.89 8.98 -36.89
CA VAL A 63 3.29 7.90 -37.69
C VAL A 63 3.75 8.05 -39.13
N ASN A 64 4.55 7.09 -39.59
CA ASN A 64 5.16 7.13 -40.92
C ASN A 64 4.23 6.62 -42.05
N ASN A 65 3.14 5.93 -41.71
CA ASN A 65 2.22 5.28 -42.67
C ASN A 65 0.89 6.05 -42.81
N THR A 66 0.94 7.38 -42.87
CA THR A 66 -0.25 8.22 -42.97
C THR A 66 -0.50 8.61 -44.43
N SER A 67 -1.59 8.13 -45.02
CA SER A 67 -2.05 8.59 -46.34
C SER A 67 -2.56 10.02 -46.27
N GLY A 68 -2.50 10.76 -47.39
CA GLY A 68 -2.96 12.14 -47.44
C GLY A 68 -4.45 12.28 -47.08
N SER A 69 -4.84 13.44 -46.54
CA SER A 69 -6.19 13.66 -45.99
C SER A 69 -7.34 13.54 -47.00
N SER A 70 -7.04 13.67 -48.30
CA SER A 70 -7.99 13.50 -49.41
C SER A 70 -7.82 12.18 -50.17
N ALA A 71 -6.89 11.31 -49.72
CA ALA A 71 -6.71 10.00 -50.34
C ALA A 71 -7.90 9.09 -50.01
N GLY A 72 -8.31 8.26 -50.98
CA GLY A 72 -9.38 7.27 -50.78
C GLY A 72 -8.97 6.15 -49.81
N SER A 73 -9.94 5.35 -49.36
CA SER A 73 -9.67 4.22 -48.46
C SER A 73 -8.92 3.10 -49.21
N GLY A 74 -7.75 2.74 -48.70
CA GLY A 74 -6.93 1.65 -49.22
C GLY A 74 -7.34 0.29 -48.67
N SER A 75 -6.92 -0.80 -49.31
CA SER A 75 -7.24 -2.17 -48.88
C SER A 75 -6.72 -2.53 -47.47
N GLY A 76 -5.70 -1.84 -46.98
CA GLY A 76 -5.13 -2.02 -45.64
C GLY A 76 -5.79 -1.19 -44.53
N ASP A 77 -6.60 -0.19 -44.88
CA ASP A 77 -7.18 0.77 -43.94
C ASP A 77 -8.16 0.09 -42.97
N PHE A 78 -8.94 -0.87 -43.47
CA PHE A 78 -9.83 -1.69 -42.66
C PHE A 78 -9.11 -2.41 -41.51
N HIS A 79 -7.96 -3.03 -41.80
CA HIS A 79 -7.20 -3.74 -40.77
C HIS A 79 -6.57 -2.78 -39.78
N GLN A 80 -6.12 -1.59 -40.22
CA GLN A 80 -5.60 -0.55 -39.36
C GLN A 80 -6.67 -0.04 -38.38
N TYR A 81 -7.88 0.26 -38.87
CA TYR A 81 -9.03 0.61 -38.03
C TYR A 81 -9.35 -0.48 -37.00
N ARG A 82 -9.39 -1.74 -37.42
CA ARG A 82 -9.69 -2.87 -36.51
C ARG A 82 -8.68 -2.97 -35.36
N GLN A 83 -7.39 -2.81 -35.65
CA GLN A 83 -6.36 -2.87 -34.61
C GLN A 83 -6.42 -1.64 -33.69
N MET A 84 -6.65 -0.45 -34.25
CA MET A 84 -6.80 0.78 -33.45
C MET A 84 -8.03 0.72 -32.54
N ARG A 85 -9.17 0.23 -33.03
CA ARG A 85 -10.39 0.05 -32.23
C ARG A 85 -10.16 -0.89 -31.06
N ARG A 86 -9.49 -2.02 -31.28
CA ARG A 86 -9.15 -2.98 -30.20
C ARG A 86 -8.25 -2.35 -29.16
N LYS A 87 -7.18 -1.69 -29.59
CA LYS A 87 -6.27 -0.96 -28.69
C LYS A 87 -7.01 0.05 -27.83
N GLU A 88 -7.95 0.80 -28.43
CA GLU A 88 -8.73 1.80 -27.69
C GLU A 88 -9.74 1.17 -26.73
N GLN A 89 -10.40 0.09 -27.14
CA GLN A 89 -11.29 -0.67 -26.25
C GLN A 89 -10.53 -1.26 -25.06
N ASP A 90 -9.36 -1.84 -25.30
CA ASP A 90 -8.50 -2.37 -24.24
C ASP A 90 -8.00 -1.26 -23.30
N ARG A 91 -7.70 -0.07 -23.84
CA ARG A 91 -7.31 1.11 -23.06
C ARG A 91 -8.43 1.55 -22.12
N LEU A 92 -9.65 1.69 -22.64
CA LEU A 92 -10.83 2.06 -21.86
C LEU A 92 -11.14 1.01 -20.79
N ALA A 93 -11.13 -0.28 -21.16
CA ALA A 93 -11.39 -1.37 -20.22
C ALA A 93 -10.37 -1.40 -19.06
N ARG A 94 -9.08 -1.16 -19.32
CA ARG A 94 -8.05 -1.07 -18.27
C ARG A 94 -8.30 0.11 -17.32
N MET A 95 -8.65 1.27 -17.87
CA MET A 95 -8.97 2.47 -17.08
C MET A 95 -10.19 2.22 -16.18
N ASP A 96 -11.24 1.59 -16.70
CA ASP A 96 -12.46 1.27 -15.95
C ASP A 96 -12.19 0.29 -14.81
N VAL A 97 -11.40 -0.77 -15.08
CA VAL A 97 -11.00 -1.76 -14.06
C VAL A 97 -10.19 -1.10 -12.95
N ASP A 98 -9.23 -0.24 -13.29
CA ASP A 98 -8.42 0.46 -12.29
C ASP A 98 -9.27 1.45 -11.46
N TYR A 99 -10.22 2.13 -12.09
CA TYR A 99 -11.16 3.01 -11.40
C TYR A 99 -12.05 2.23 -10.41
N GLN A 100 -12.61 1.10 -10.83
CA GLN A 100 -13.42 0.24 -9.98
C GLN A 100 -12.62 -0.28 -8.78
N LYS A 101 -11.40 -0.79 -9.01
CA LYS A 101 -10.50 -1.22 -7.93
C LYS A 101 -10.21 -0.09 -6.94
N ARG A 102 -9.89 1.12 -7.41
CA ARG A 102 -9.64 2.28 -6.53
C ARG A 102 -10.88 2.64 -5.71
N LYS A 103 -12.05 2.60 -6.32
CA LYS A 103 -13.33 2.86 -5.65
C LYS A 103 -13.64 1.83 -4.57
N GLU A 104 -13.44 0.55 -4.86
CA GLU A 104 -13.64 -0.55 -3.91
C GLU A 104 -12.67 -0.48 -2.73
N VAL A 105 -11.38 -0.24 -2.99
CA VAL A 105 -10.36 -0.10 -1.94
C VAL A 105 -10.65 1.13 -1.07
N ALA A 106 -10.99 2.27 -1.67
CA ALA A 106 -11.37 3.47 -0.92
C ALA A 106 -12.60 3.22 -0.05
N GLY A 107 -13.64 2.59 -0.60
CA GLY A 107 -14.86 2.23 0.13
C GLY A 107 -14.61 1.25 1.27
N PHE A 108 -13.73 0.26 1.06
CA PHE A 108 -13.34 -0.69 2.10
C PHE A 108 -12.55 -0.02 3.23
N ASN A 109 -11.60 0.84 2.89
CA ASN A 109 -10.79 1.57 3.87
C ASN A 109 -11.65 2.51 4.72
N MET A 110 -12.56 3.27 4.10
CA MET A 110 -13.51 4.11 4.85
C MET A 110 -14.33 3.29 5.84
N ARG A 111 -14.93 2.17 5.41
CA ARG A 111 -15.70 1.28 6.31
C ARG A 111 -14.84 0.64 7.40
N ARG A 112 -13.57 0.37 7.14
CA ARG A 112 -12.63 -0.17 8.13
C ARG A 112 -12.26 0.90 9.15
N GLU A 113 -11.93 2.10 8.70
CA GLU A 113 -11.59 3.23 9.54
C GLU A 113 -12.77 3.65 10.43
N GLU A 114 -13.99 3.68 9.90
CA GLU A 114 -15.20 3.97 10.70
C GLU A 114 -15.38 2.97 11.85
N ARG A 115 -15.22 1.66 11.57
CA ARG A 115 -15.30 0.62 12.60
C ARG A 115 -14.19 0.74 13.63
N MET A 116 -12.96 1.03 13.19
CA MET A 116 -11.82 1.24 14.09
C MET A 116 -12.02 2.49 14.96
N LYS A 117 -12.42 3.62 14.37
CA LYS A 117 -12.74 4.87 15.09
C LYS A 117 -13.85 4.67 16.12
N ALA A 118 -14.91 3.95 15.78
CA ALA A 118 -15.99 3.64 16.73
C ALA A 118 -15.49 2.76 17.90
N ALA A 119 -14.63 1.79 17.64
CA ALA A 119 -14.02 0.97 18.70
C ALA A 119 -13.05 1.79 19.57
N GLU A 120 -12.24 2.67 18.97
CA GLU A 120 -11.35 3.59 19.66
C GLU A 120 -12.12 4.60 20.52
N GLU A 121 -13.23 5.14 20.03
CA GLU A 121 -14.08 6.05 20.81
C GLU A 121 -14.70 5.34 22.02
N ARG A 122 -15.25 4.12 21.82
CA ARG A 122 -15.80 3.30 22.92
C ARG A 122 -14.72 2.98 23.96
N THR A 123 -13.52 2.61 23.53
CA THR A 123 -12.41 2.27 24.44
C THR A 123 -11.81 3.51 25.12
N ALA A 124 -11.73 4.65 24.43
CA ALA A 124 -11.26 5.93 24.98
C ALA A 124 -12.22 6.46 26.05
N LYS A 125 -13.54 6.41 25.81
CA LYS A 125 -14.57 6.75 26.82
C LYS A 125 -14.43 5.87 28.07
N LYS A 126 -14.27 4.55 27.90
CA LYS A 126 -14.06 3.63 29.03
C LYS A 126 -12.73 3.88 29.75
N ARG A 127 -11.66 4.18 29.01
CA ARG A 127 -10.33 4.49 29.57
C ARG A 127 -10.35 5.79 30.37
N SER A 128 -11.00 6.85 29.88
CA SER A 128 -11.10 8.14 30.58
C SER A 128 -11.93 8.02 31.86
N LYS A 129 -13.05 7.27 31.84
CA LYS A 129 -13.83 6.93 33.06
C LYS A 129 -12.95 6.23 34.10
N ARG A 130 -12.14 5.22 33.69
CA ARG A 130 -11.21 4.51 34.59
C ARG A 130 -10.10 5.42 35.13
N GLN A 131 -9.56 6.32 34.31
CA GLN A 131 -8.52 7.27 34.74
C GLN A 131 -9.06 8.27 35.77
N LYS A 132 -10.25 8.86 35.54
CA LYS A 132 -10.92 9.74 36.51
C LYS A 132 -11.17 9.02 37.84
N ALA A 133 -11.64 7.77 37.82
CA ALA A 133 -11.82 6.96 39.02
C ALA A 133 -10.50 6.67 39.76
N LYS A 134 -9.41 6.36 39.03
CA LYS A 134 -8.07 6.19 39.61
C LYS A 134 -7.56 7.49 40.26
N LEU A 135 -7.77 8.64 39.63
CA LEU A 135 -7.40 9.94 40.19
C LEU A 135 -8.20 10.25 41.46
N ARG A 136 -9.53 10.06 41.47
CA ARG A 136 -10.36 10.22 42.67
C ARG A 136 -9.89 9.34 43.83
N LYS A 137 -9.53 8.08 43.57
CA LYS A 137 -8.98 7.17 44.59
C LYS A 137 -7.61 7.64 45.13
N LYS A 138 -6.72 8.15 44.26
CA LYS A 138 -5.43 8.72 44.67
C LYS A 138 -5.62 9.95 45.54
N VAL A 139 -6.50 10.88 45.15
CA VAL A 139 -6.81 12.10 45.93
C VAL A 139 -7.39 11.73 47.30
N LYS A 140 -8.34 10.78 47.36
CA LYS A 140 -8.88 10.29 48.65
C LYS A 140 -7.79 9.69 49.53
N LYS A 141 -6.88 8.88 48.98
CA LYS A 141 -5.75 8.30 49.74
C LYS A 141 -4.78 9.37 50.24
N MET A 142 -4.50 10.40 49.45
CA MET A 142 -3.65 11.52 49.88
C MET A 142 -4.33 12.33 50.99
N LYS A 143 -5.63 12.61 50.89
CA LYS A 143 -6.38 13.35 51.92
C LYS A 143 -6.48 12.59 53.25
N LEU A 144 -6.56 11.25 53.22
CA LEU A 144 -6.53 10.41 54.44
C LEU A 144 -5.14 10.33 55.08
N ASN A 145 -4.07 10.49 54.32
CA ASN A 145 -2.70 10.49 54.85
C ASN A 145 -2.23 11.88 55.32
N ALA A 146 -2.97 12.95 55.04
CA ALA A 146 -2.57 14.33 55.32
C ALA A 146 -3.04 14.88 56.68
N GLY A 147 -3.74 14.08 57.51
CA GLY A 147 -4.22 14.52 58.81
C GLY A 147 -5.46 15.40 58.73
N GLU A 148 -6.42 15.12 59.60
CA GLU A 148 -7.64 15.89 59.81
C GLU A 148 -7.28 17.33 60.21
N GLU A 149 -7.73 18.35 59.47
CA GLU A 149 -8.29 19.58 60.03
C GLU A 149 -9.25 20.23 59.00
N GLU A 150 -10.38 20.71 59.53
CA GLU A 150 -11.40 21.58 58.93
C GLU A 150 -12.44 20.95 57.96
N HIS A 151 -13.62 20.79 58.55
CA HIS A 151 -14.90 20.45 57.95
C HIS A 151 -15.57 21.71 57.42
N GLN A 152 -15.78 21.83 56.10
CA GLN A 152 -16.93 22.56 55.55
C GLN A 152 -17.11 22.28 54.05
N ASN A 153 -18.35 21.88 53.74
CA ASN A 153 -19.15 22.13 52.54
C ASN A 153 -18.40 22.15 51.19
N GLU A 154 -18.74 21.24 50.28
CA GLU A 154 -19.24 21.59 48.94
C GLU A 154 -19.91 20.34 48.35
N GLU A 155 -21.24 20.44 48.29
CA GLU A 155 -22.14 19.70 47.43
C GLU A 155 -21.58 19.56 46.02
N SER A 156 -21.46 18.34 45.51
CA SER A 156 -21.29 18.13 44.07
C SER A 156 -21.83 16.77 43.65
N SER A 157 -23.15 16.79 43.48
CA SER A 157 -23.93 16.03 42.49
C SER A 157 -23.55 14.55 42.35
N ASP A 158 -24.29 13.75 43.11
CA ASP A 158 -24.80 12.47 42.63
C ASP A 158 -25.46 12.69 41.26
N ASP A 159 -24.76 12.32 40.19
CA ASP A 159 -25.37 12.14 38.87
C ASP A 159 -24.98 10.74 38.41
N GLY A 160 -25.84 9.80 38.82
CA GLY A 160 -25.83 8.43 38.35
C GLY A 160 -26.20 8.37 36.88
N ASP A 161 -25.24 8.58 35.99
CA ASP A 161 -25.37 8.20 34.57
C ASP A 161 -25.09 6.70 34.43
N ALA A 162 -26.07 5.92 34.90
CA ALA A 162 -26.12 4.47 34.84
C ALA A 162 -27.04 3.97 33.72
N GLU A 163 -27.19 4.69 32.61
CA GLU A 163 -28.12 4.29 31.54
C GLU A 163 -27.38 4.26 30.20
N ASN A 164 -26.69 3.13 29.94
CA ASN A 164 -26.31 2.64 28.59
C ASN A 164 -25.41 1.37 28.66
N GLY A 165 -25.55 0.58 29.73
CA GLY A 165 -24.83 -0.71 29.88
C GLY A 165 -25.62 -1.92 29.39
N GLU A 166 -26.93 -1.77 29.19
CA GLU A 166 -27.85 -2.88 28.92
C GLU A 166 -27.99 -3.25 27.44
N GLU A 167 -27.78 -2.31 26.52
CA GLU A 167 -27.86 -2.61 25.08
C GLU A 167 -26.68 -3.46 24.58
N ASP A 168 -25.47 -3.24 25.12
CA ASP A 168 -24.25 -3.99 24.77
C ASP A 168 -24.22 -5.40 25.40
N CYS A 169 -24.90 -5.61 26.54
CA CYS A 169 -25.03 -6.92 27.18
C CYS A 169 -26.07 -7.81 26.50
N LEU A 170 -27.18 -7.24 26.02
CA LEU A 170 -28.23 -7.99 25.33
C LEU A 170 -27.78 -8.47 23.93
N ARG A 171 -26.96 -7.69 23.21
CA ARG A 171 -26.41 -8.10 21.92
C ARG A 171 -25.35 -9.19 22.02
N ASN A 172 -24.59 -9.23 23.11
CA ASN A 172 -23.57 -10.26 23.34
C ASN A 172 -24.10 -11.54 24.00
N LYS A 173 -25.27 -11.51 24.67
CA LYS A 173 -25.96 -12.73 25.14
C LYS A 173 -26.41 -13.62 23.97
N LEU A 174 -26.86 -13.03 22.86
CA LEU A 174 -27.23 -13.76 21.64
C LEU A 174 -26.04 -14.45 20.96
N PHE A 175 -24.82 -13.90 21.10
CA PHE A 175 -23.61 -14.52 20.51
C PHE A 175 -22.98 -15.58 21.43
N CYS A 176 -23.14 -15.47 22.76
CA CYS A 176 -22.60 -16.43 23.72
C CYS A 176 -23.45 -17.71 23.87
N CYS A 177 -24.76 -17.69 23.57
CA CYS A 177 -25.61 -18.89 23.61
C CYS A 177 -25.52 -19.79 22.37
N SER A 178 -24.78 -19.39 21.32
CA SER A 178 -24.68 -20.16 20.06
C SER A 178 -23.40 -21.00 19.93
N VAL A 179 -22.53 -21.00 20.94
CA VAL A 179 -21.22 -21.71 20.92
C VAL A 179 -21.06 -22.62 22.14
N ILE A 180 -22.15 -23.18 22.65
CA ILE A 180 -22.17 -24.40 23.48
C ILE A 180 -23.20 -25.32 22.85
#